data_AF-A0A959MSD2-F1
#
_entry.id   AF-A0A959MSD2-F1
#
_cell.length_a   1.000
_cell.length_b   1.000
_cell.length_c   1.000
_cell.angle_alpha   90.00
_cell.angle_beta   90.00
_cell.angle_gamma   90.00
#
_symmetry.space_group_name_H-M   'P 1'
#
loop_
_entity.id
_entity.type
_entity.pdbx_description
1 polymer ?
#
loop_
_entity_poly.entity_id
_entity_poly.type
_entity_poly.pdbx_seq_one_letter_code
_entity_poly.pdbx_strand_id
1 'polypeptide(L)'
;MKTVGKPPAFNFTKSFSDVDLPKILPTANSLNTEIKKILGENKSGLKINKLQEIIQNILRSYDVTGFAVYSEIRDMIAEGSLEIDNDELNNDSIIRLI
;
A
#
# COMPACT_ATOMS: atom_id res chain seq x y z
N MET A 1 -9.27 0.90 64.37
CA MET A 1 -9.33 0.41 62.98
C MET A 1 -9.40 1.63 62.07
N LYS A 2 -8.39 1.88 61.21
CA LYS A 2 -8.38 3.02 60.30
C LYS A 2 -9.00 2.59 58.96
N THR A 3 -10.12 3.18 58.58
CA THR A 3 -10.71 3.01 57.25
C THR A 3 -9.82 3.73 56.24
N VAL A 4 -9.08 2.96 55.45
CA VAL A 4 -8.38 3.49 54.27
C VAL A 4 -9.42 3.97 53.28
N GLY A 5 -9.46 5.29 53.06
CA GLY A 5 -10.31 5.93 52.05
C GLY A 5 -9.95 5.39 50.67
N LYS A 6 -10.98 4.95 49.94
CA LYS A 6 -10.89 4.48 48.55
C LYS A 6 -10.24 5.57 47.69
N PRO A 7 -9.15 5.30 46.95
CA PRO A 7 -8.59 6.31 46.06
C PRO A 7 -9.61 6.68 44.98
N PRO A 8 -9.63 7.94 44.51
CA PRO A 8 -10.53 8.37 43.44
C PRO A 8 -10.28 7.52 42.19
N ALA A 9 -11.35 7.03 41.58
CA ALA A 9 -11.27 6.33 40.32
C ALA A 9 -10.71 7.28 39.25
N PHE A 10 -9.55 6.95 38.70
CA PHE A 10 -9.04 7.60 37.49
C PHE A 10 -9.97 7.23 36.33
N ASN A 11 -10.88 8.14 35.98
CA ASN A 11 -11.66 8.03 34.75
C ASN A 11 -10.76 8.40 33.56
N PHE A 12 -10.04 7.41 33.03
CA PHE A 12 -9.44 7.50 31.70
C PHE A 12 -10.50 7.27 30.63
N THR A 13 -11.46 8.19 30.47
CA THR A 13 -12.28 8.25 29.25
C THR A 13 -11.72 9.32 28.34
N LYS A 14 -10.46 9.16 27.93
CA LYS A 14 -9.97 9.85 26.73
C LYS A 14 -10.14 8.86 25.59
N SER A 15 -11.32 8.93 24.96
CA SER A 15 -11.57 8.22 23.71
C SER A 15 -10.55 8.74 22.71
N PHE A 16 -9.57 7.92 22.34
CA PHE A 16 -8.60 8.20 21.28
C PHE A 16 -9.28 8.05 19.91
N SER A 17 -10.42 8.71 19.71
CA SER A 17 -11.34 8.44 18.60
C SER A 17 -11.26 9.46 17.47
N ASP A 18 -10.13 10.16 17.31
CA ASP A 18 -9.90 11.06 16.15
C ASP A 18 -8.41 11.10 15.77
N VAL A 19 -7.71 9.96 15.92
CA VAL A 19 -6.52 9.76 15.11
C VAL A 19 -7.05 9.13 13.83
N ASP A 20 -7.03 9.86 12.71
CA ASP A 20 -7.08 9.27 11.37
C ASP A 20 -5.88 8.33 11.27
N LEU A 21 -6.01 7.13 11.84
CA LEU A 21 -5.03 6.08 11.70
C LEU A 21 -4.96 5.81 10.19
N PRO A 22 -3.74 5.78 9.61
CA PRO A 22 -3.60 5.42 8.21
C PRO A 22 -4.36 4.12 7.99
N LYS A 23 -5.21 4.10 6.96
CA LYS A 23 -6.04 2.94 6.67
C LYS A 23 -5.10 1.75 6.47
N ILE A 24 -5.52 0.60 7.01
CA ILE A 24 -4.78 -0.66 6.95
C ILE A 24 -4.36 -0.90 5.51
N LEU A 25 -3.05 -1.14 5.28
CA LEU A 25 -2.45 -1.45 3.98
C LEU A 25 -3.41 -2.30 3.11
N PRO A 26 -3.68 -1.90 1.85
CA PRO A 26 -4.48 -2.73 0.96
C PRO A 26 -3.83 -4.12 0.85
N THR A 27 -4.68 -5.14 0.86
CA THR A 27 -4.21 -6.52 0.64
C THR A 27 -3.50 -6.63 -0.71
N ALA A 28 -2.56 -7.57 -0.85
CA ALA A 28 -1.87 -7.86 -2.11
C ALA A 28 -2.85 -7.94 -3.30
N ASN A 29 -3.99 -8.62 -3.12
CA ASN A 29 -5.06 -8.70 -4.11
C ASN A 29 -5.63 -7.34 -4.55
N SER A 30 -5.82 -6.41 -3.62
CA SER A 30 -6.29 -5.06 -3.93
C SER A 30 -5.25 -4.28 -4.72
N LEU A 31 -3.97 -4.40 -4.33
CA LEU A 31 -2.86 -3.75 -5.01
C LEU A 31 -2.68 -4.30 -6.44
N ASN A 32 -2.71 -5.62 -6.59
CA ASN A 32 -2.67 -6.34 -7.86
C ASN A 32 -3.78 -5.89 -8.82
N THR A 33 -4.99 -5.72 -8.29
CA THR A 33 -6.15 -5.26 -9.06
C THR A 33 -5.95 -3.83 -9.58
N GLU A 34 -5.46 -2.92 -8.74
CA GLU A 34 -5.18 -1.55 -9.16
C GLU A 34 -4.02 -1.49 -10.16
N ILE A 35 -2.95 -2.25 -9.96
CA ILE A 35 -1.85 -2.38 -10.92
C ILE A 35 -2.37 -2.84 -12.29
N LYS A 36 -3.16 -3.91 -12.31
CA LYS A 36 -3.79 -4.43 -13.55
C LYS A 36 -4.68 -3.39 -14.21
N LYS A 37 -5.48 -2.66 -13.44
CA LYS A 37 -6.34 -1.62 -13.99
C LYS A 37 -5.53 -0.51 -14.66
N ILE A 38 -4.51 0.02 -13.97
CA ILE A 38 -3.65 1.09 -14.49
C ILE A 38 -2.91 0.64 -15.75
N LEU A 39 -2.34 -0.57 -15.74
CA LEU A 39 -1.64 -1.11 -16.91
C LEU A 39 -2.58 -1.48 -18.05
N GLY A 40 -3.82 -1.89 -17.77
CA GLY A 40 -4.85 -2.14 -18.78
C GLY A 40 -5.27 -0.86 -19.52
N GLU A 41 -5.27 0.28 -18.83
CA GLU A 41 -5.46 1.60 -19.44
C GLU A 41 -4.20 2.06 -20.22
N ASN A 42 -3.01 1.61 -19.81
CA ASN A 42 -1.72 1.95 -20.42
C ASN A 42 -1.16 0.79 -21.26
N LYS A 43 -1.84 0.44 -22.36
CA LYS A 43 -1.47 -0.68 -23.25
C LYS A 43 -0.04 -0.65 -23.79
N SER A 44 0.60 0.52 -23.86
CA SER A 44 2.00 0.67 -24.30
C SER A 44 3.02 0.28 -23.22
N GLY A 45 2.55 -0.01 -22.01
CA GLY A 45 3.37 -0.16 -20.82
C GLY A 45 3.55 1.14 -20.04
N LEU A 46 3.90 1.00 -18.77
CA LEU A 46 4.10 2.12 -17.85
C LEU A 46 5.43 1.94 -17.10
N LYS A 47 6.14 3.03 -16.86
CA LYS A 47 7.34 3.00 -16.02
C LYS A 47 6.98 2.67 -14.56
N ILE A 48 7.84 1.90 -13.89
CA ILE A 48 7.63 1.50 -12.50
C ILE A 48 7.52 2.68 -11.55
N ASN A 49 8.38 3.70 -11.68
CA ASN A 49 8.29 4.91 -10.85
C ASN A 49 6.94 5.62 -10.99
N LYS A 50 6.43 5.72 -12.22
CA LYS A 50 5.15 6.36 -12.53
C LYS A 50 3.98 5.52 -12.00
N LEU A 51 4.06 4.19 -12.08
CA LEU A 51 3.09 3.30 -11.44
C LEU A 51 3.09 3.50 -9.92
N GLN A 52 4.27 3.54 -9.30
CA GLN A 52 4.41 3.79 -7.86
C GLN A 52 3.80 5.13 -7.47
N GLU A 53 4.04 6.21 -8.22
CA GLU A 53 3.42 7.52 -7.96
C GLU A 53 1.90 7.47 -8.05
N ILE A 54 1.35 6.83 -9.09
CA ILE A 54 -0.10 6.71 -9.26
C ILE A 54 -0.70 5.91 -8.10
N ILE A 55 -0.09 4.78 -7.75
CA ILE A 55 -0.55 3.92 -6.65
C ILE A 55 -0.42 4.61 -5.31
N GLN A 56 0.69 5.31 -5.03
CA GLN A 56 0.84 6.12 -3.83
C GLN A 56 -0.20 7.24 -3.75
N ASN A 57 -0.60 7.82 -4.88
CA ASN A 57 -1.62 8.85 -4.92
C ASN A 57 -3.04 8.28 -4.70
N ILE A 58 -3.36 7.10 -5.28
CA ILE A 58 -4.62 6.39 -5.02
C ILE A 58 -4.70 5.96 -3.56
N LEU A 59 -3.56 5.48 -3.04
CA LEU A 59 -3.43 4.96 -1.70
C LEU A 59 -2.90 5.99 -0.71
N ARG A 60 -3.04 7.29 -0.99
CA ARG A 60 -2.55 8.38 -0.11
C ARG A 60 -3.11 8.35 1.32
N SER A 61 -4.22 7.63 1.50
CA SER A 61 -4.87 7.40 2.80
C SER A 61 -4.38 6.14 3.52
N TYR A 62 -3.42 5.42 2.92
CA TYR A 62 -2.82 4.19 3.40
C TYR A 62 -1.30 4.40 3.53
N ASP A 63 -0.67 3.80 4.55
CA ASP A 63 0.80 3.83 4.70
C ASP A 63 1.45 2.81 3.76
N VAL A 64 1.29 3.03 2.45
CA VAL A 64 1.84 2.16 1.41
C VAL A 64 3.24 2.62 1.09
N THR A 65 4.21 1.92 1.67
CA THR A 65 5.62 2.13 1.30
C THR A 65 5.83 1.77 -0.17
N GLY A 66 6.64 2.53 -0.90
CA GLY A 66 7.01 2.21 -2.28
C GLY A 66 7.60 0.81 -2.46
N PHE A 67 8.12 0.24 -1.37
CA PHE A 67 8.57 -1.15 -1.26
C PHE A 67 7.45 -2.18 -1.50
N ALA A 68 6.25 -1.97 -0.95
CA ALA A 68 5.13 -2.89 -1.14
C ALA A 68 4.68 -2.96 -2.60
N VAL A 69 4.62 -1.81 -3.27
CA VAL A 69 4.31 -1.74 -4.72
C VAL A 69 5.38 -2.43 -5.54
N TYR A 70 6.65 -2.23 -5.19
CA TYR A 70 7.78 -2.87 -5.89
C TYR A 70 7.78 -4.39 -5.71
N SER A 71 7.48 -4.87 -4.50
CA SER A 71 7.36 -6.30 -4.21
C SER A 71 6.24 -6.93 -5.02
N GLU A 72 5.06 -6.31 -5.04
CA GLU A 72 3.90 -6.83 -5.79
C GLU A 72 4.19 -6.89 -7.29
N ILE A 73 4.84 -5.87 -7.88
CA ILE A 73 5.26 -5.90 -9.28
C ILE A 73 6.22 -7.07 -9.54
N ARG A 74 7.18 -7.30 -8.64
CA ARG A 74 8.13 -8.40 -8.76
C ARG A 74 7.42 -9.76 -8.74
N ASP A 75 6.48 -9.94 -7.82
CA ASP A 75 5.71 -11.18 -7.69
C ASP A 75 4.85 -11.41 -8.94
N MET A 76 4.19 -10.36 -9.46
CA MET A 76 3.41 -10.41 -10.68
C MET A 76 4.24 -10.75 -11.93
N ILE A 77 5.50 -10.31 -12.01
CA ILE A 77 6.43 -10.70 -13.09
C ILE A 77 6.82 -12.18 -12.94
N ALA A 78 7.13 -12.62 -11.72
CA ALA A 78 7.47 -14.02 -11.46
C ALA A 78 6.31 -14.98 -11.75
N GLU A 79 5.07 -14.55 -11.53
CA GLU A 79 3.85 -15.28 -11.89
C GLU A 79 3.51 -15.24 -13.39
N GLY A 80 4.21 -14.42 -14.18
CA GLY A 80 3.92 -14.23 -15.61
C GLY A 80 2.66 -13.40 -15.89
N SER A 81 2.18 -12.61 -14.92
CA SER A 81 1.11 -11.62 -15.13
C SER A 81 1.61 -10.33 -15.78
N LEU A 82 2.90 -10.02 -15.61
CA LEU A 82 3.54 -8.83 -16.15
C LEU A 82 4.79 -9.18 -16.95
N GLU A 83 5.02 -8.42 -18.01
CA GLU A 83 6.27 -8.36 -18.76
C GLU A 83 7.02 -7.08 -18.37
N ILE A 84 8.35 -7.15 -18.39
CA ILE A 84 9.24 -6.01 -18.24
C ILE A 84 10.07 -5.87 -19.53
N ASP A 85 10.30 -4.64 -19.98
CA ASP A 85 11.04 -4.38 -21.22
C ASP A 85 12.55 -4.61 -21.10
N ASN A 86 13.07 -4.68 -19.87
CA ASN A 86 14.47 -4.88 -19.54
C ASN A 86 14.63 -6.15 -18.68
N ASP A 87 15.77 -6.82 -18.78
CA ASP A 87 16.09 -8.00 -17.95
C ASP A 87 16.17 -7.67 -16.45
N GLU A 88 16.30 -6.39 -16.10
CA GLU A 88 16.36 -5.92 -14.71
C GLU A 88 15.13 -5.11 -14.30
N LEU A 89 14.57 -5.47 -13.15
CA LEU A 89 13.56 -4.69 -12.45
C LEU A 89 14.23 -3.46 -11.83
N ASN A 90 13.95 -2.28 -12.39
CA ASN A 90 14.36 -0.99 -11.85
C ASN A 90 13.25 0.08 -12.04
N ASN A 91 13.39 1.23 -11.39
CA ASN A 91 12.35 2.28 -11.41
C ASN A 91 12.04 2.88 -12.79
N ASP A 92 12.98 2.79 -13.74
CA ASP A 92 12.83 3.29 -15.10
C ASP A 92 12.32 2.23 -16.09
N SER A 93 12.32 0.97 -15.69
CA SER A 93 11.82 -0.14 -16.51
C SER A 93 10.34 0.03 -16.83
N ILE A 94 9.97 -0.34 -18.05
CA ILE A 94 8.58 -0.32 -18.52
C ILE A 94 7.98 -1.69 -18.28
N ILE A 95 6.87 -1.72 -17.55
CA ILE A 95 6.10 -2.93 -17.29
C ILE A 95 4.77 -2.92 -18.06
N ARG A 96 4.33 -4.10 -18.48
CA ARG A 96 3.11 -4.33 -19.29
C ARG A 96 2.34 -5.53 -18.78
N LEU A 97 1.04 -5.56 -19.01
CA LEU A 97 0.26 -6.79 -18.85
C LEU A 97 0.48 -7.72 -20.05
N ILE A 98 0.51 -9.02 -19.77
CA ILE A 98 0.56 -10.11 -20.75
C ILE A 98 -0.86 -10.57 -21.09
#